data_AF-A0A8S3C010-F1
#
_entry.id   AF-A0A8S3C010-F1
#
_cell.length_a   1.000
_cell.length_b   1.000
_cell.length_c   1.000
_cell.angle_alpha   90.00
_cell.angle_beta   90.00
_cell.angle_gamma   90.00
#
_symmetry.space_group_name_H-M   'P 1'
#
loop_
_entity.id
_entity.type
_entity.pdbx_description
1 polymer ?
#
loop_
_entity_poly.entity_id
_entity_poly.type
_entity_poly.pdbx_seq_one_letter_code
_entity_poly.pdbx_strand_id
1 'polypeptide(L)' 'LSQSESNRQRPILSGSFHGRCTYYHVEGDYTACGTRHSDNEYIAALNAPQFDMHTPNGNPNRNSLCNRKIEVNGPRGSIV' A
#
# COMPACT_ATOMS: atom_id res chain seq x y z
N LEU A 1 35.31 20.28 -1.95
CA LEU A 1 34.29 21.02 -1.19
C LEU A 1 33.07 21.12 -2.12
N SER A 2 32.12 20.16 -2.08
CA SER A 2 30.90 20.13 -1.24
C SER A 2 29.83 21.08 -1.84
N GLN A 3 28.60 20.75 -2.29
CA GLN A 3 27.61 19.65 -2.11
C GLN A 3 26.67 19.64 -3.35
N SER A 4 26.32 18.51 -3.98
CA SER A 4 25.05 17.74 -3.88
C SER A 4 23.79 18.47 -3.41
N GLU A 5 22.69 18.41 -4.18
CA GLU A 5 21.35 18.02 -3.70
C GLU A 5 20.31 17.82 -4.84
N SER A 6 19.54 16.74 -4.69
CA SER A 6 18.63 16.13 -5.65
C SER A 6 17.23 16.75 -5.59
N ASN A 7 16.81 17.47 -6.63
CA ASN A 7 15.42 17.93 -6.79
C ASN A 7 14.67 17.07 -7.81
N ARG A 8 14.47 15.78 -7.51
CA ARG A 8 13.35 15.02 -8.07
C ARG A 8 12.18 15.20 -7.12
N GLN A 9 11.31 16.18 -7.38
CA GLN A 9 9.97 16.21 -6.81
C GLN A 9 9.28 14.90 -7.20
N ARG A 10 9.35 13.91 -6.31
CA ARG A 10 8.38 12.83 -6.28
C ARG A 10 7.05 13.52 -6.01
N PRO A 11 6.04 13.42 -6.88
CA PRO A 11 4.70 13.81 -6.48
C PRO A 11 4.39 12.94 -5.26
N ILE A 12 4.42 13.55 -4.08
CA ILE A 12 3.86 12.91 -2.91
C ILE A 12 2.39 12.75 -3.29
N LEU A 13 1.91 11.52 -3.42
CA LEU A 13 0.48 11.24 -3.30
C LEU A 13 0.09 11.59 -1.86
N SER A 14 0.16 12.87 -1.50
CA SER A 14 -0.16 13.40 -0.19
C SER A 14 -1.66 13.62 -0.15
N GLY A 15 -2.37 12.53 0.08
CA GLY A 15 -3.79 12.54 0.42
C GLY A 15 -4.01 11.57 1.57
N SER A 16 -4.54 12.06 2.69
CA SER A 16 -5.06 11.18 3.73
C SER A 16 -6.44 10.71 3.32
N PHE A 17 -6.62 9.40 3.20
CA PHE A 17 -7.92 8.81 2.98
C PHE A 17 -8.59 8.50 4.32
N HIS A 18 -9.92 8.64 4.36
CA HIS A 18 -10.73 8.30 5.53
C HIS A 18 -11.74 7.24 5.13
N GLY A 19 -11.93 6.24 5.96
CA GLY A 19 -12.82 5.13 5.67
C GLY A 19 -12.91 4.13 6.81
N ARG A 20 -13.57 3.01 6.54
CA ARG A 20 -13.69 1.90 7.47
C ARG A 20 -12.62 0.86 7.17
N CYS A 21 -11.82 0.52 8.17
CA CYS A 21 -10.94 -0.63 8.12
C CYS A 21 -11.67 -1.89 8.58
N THR A 22 -11.37 -3.01 7.95
CA THR A 22 -11.83 -4.36 8.32
C THR A 22 -10.62 -5.30 8.28
N TYR A 23 -10.78 -6.55 8.69
CA TYR A 23 -9.73 -7.56 8.66
C TYR A 23 -10.20 -8.82 7.93
N TYR A 24 -9.26 -9.59 7.43
CA TYR A 24 -9.49 -10.90 6.80
C TYR A 24 -8.26 -11.79 7.03
N HIS A 25 -8.44 -13.11 6.92
CA HIS A 25 -7.35 -14.09 6.93
C HIS A 25 -6.74 -14.19 5.54
N VAL A 26 -5.43 -14.05 5.44
CA VAL A 26 -4.69 -14.06 4.16
C VAL A 26 -3.95 -15.38 3.92
N GLU A 27 -3.71 -16.15 4.97
CA GLU A 27 -2.95 -17.39 4.87
C GLU A 27 -3.58 -18.38 3.87
N GLY A 28 -2.74 -19.00 3.05
CA GLY A 28 -3.14 -20.02 2.08
C GLY A 28 -3.26 -19.53 0.63
N ASP A 29 -3.36 -18.21 0.41
CA ASP A 29 -3.64 -17.62 -0.90
C ASP A 29 -2.53 -16.69 -1.41
N TYR A 30 -2.62 -16.34 -2.70
CA TYR A 30 -1.83 -15.26 -3.30
C TYR A 30 -2.61 -13.94 -3.21
N THR A 31 -1.92 -12.88 -2.84
CA THR A 31 -2.47 -11.52 -2.91
C THR A 31 -2.55 -11.01 -4.35
N ALA A 32 -3.27 -9.91 -4.56
CA ALA A 32 -3.28 -9.20 -5.85
C ALA A 32 -1.89 -8.72 -6.30
N CYS A 33 -0.91 -8.64 -5.39
CA CYS A 33 0.47 -8.32 -5.70
C CYS A 33 1.30 -9.54 -6.16
N GLY A 34 0.70 -10.73 -6.22
CA GLY A 34 1.36 -11.96 -6.65
C GLY A 34 2.28 -12.58 -5.58
N THR A 35 2.19 -12.12 -4.33
CA THR A 35 2.97 -12.62 -3.18
C THR A 35 2.08 -13.40 -2.22
N ARG A 36 2.71 -14.31 -1.45
CA ARG A 36 2.07 -15.02 -0.34
C ARG A 36 2.46 -14.35 0.97
N HIS A 37 1.53 -14.33 1.91
CA HIS A 37 1.69 -13.79 3.26
C HIS A 37 1.00 -14.72 4.26
N SER A 38 1.29 -14.51 5.54
CA SER A 38 0.65 -15.22 6.65
C SER A 38 -0.12 -14.26 7.55
N ASP A 39 -1.01 -14.80 8.37
CA ASP A 39 -1.81 -14.01 9.34
C ASP A 39 -0.96 -13.40 10.47
N ASN A 40 0.33 -13.73 10.55
CA ASN A 40 1.28 -13.21 11.54
C ASN A 40 2.07 -11.99 11.04
N GLU A 41 1.74 -11.47 9.86
CA GLU A 41 2.41 -10.33 9.24
C GLU A 41 1.48 -9.11 9.18
N TYR A 42 2.04 -7.91 9.32
CA TYR A 42 1.30 -6.69 9.01
C TYR A 42 1.17 -6.52 7.50
N ILE A 43 -0.04 -6.73 7.01
CA ILE A 43 -0.42 -6.51 5.62
C ILE A 43 -1.71 -5.70 5.53
N ALA A 44 -1.90 -4.98 4.42
CA ALA A 44 -3.11 -4.23 4.16
C ALA A 44 -3.58 -4.44 2.72
N ALA A 45 -4.88 -4.63 2.53
CA ALA A 45 -5.52 -4.63 1.22
C ALA A 45 -6.22 -3.28 0.99
N LEU A 46 -6.00 -2.70 -0.18
CA LEU A 46 -6.68 -1.48 -0.61
C LEU A 46 -8.00 -1.82 -1.31
N ASN A 47 -8.99 -0.93 -1.22
CA ASN A 47 -10.24 -1.10 -1.98
C ASN A 47 -9.99 -0.94 -3.49
N ALA A 48 -10.81 -1.60 -4.31
CA ALA A 48 -10.63 -1.66 -5.76
C ALA A 48 -10.43 -0.28 -6.43
N PRO A 49 -11.25 0.76 -6.18
CA PRO A 49 -11.01 2.08 -6.76
C PRO A 49 -9.62 2.67 -6.51
N GLN A 50 -9.06 2.48 -5.30
CA GLN A 50 -7.72 2.99 -4.98
C GLN A 50 -6.62 2.13 -5.60
N PHE A 51 -6.81 0.81 -5.60
CA PHE A 51 -5.85 -0.12 -6.18
C PHE A 51 -5.81 0.01 -7.70
N ASP A 52 -6.94 -0.07 -8.38
CA ASP A 52 -7.05 -0.20 -9.84
C ASP A 52 -6.50 1.02 -10.61
N MET A 53 -6.58 2.22 -10.02
CA MET A 53 -5.94 3.43 -10.57
C MET A 53 -4.42 3.26 -10.78
N HIS A 54 -3.80 2.34 -10.06
CA HIS A 54 -2.38 2.06 -10.07
C HIS A 54 -2.03 0.71 -10.72
N THR A 55 -3.02 0.01 -11.29
CA THR A 55 -2.87 -1.29 -11.96
C THR A 55 -2.56 -1.09 -13.45
N PRO A 56 -1.31 -1.28 -13.91
CA PRO A 56 -0.97 -1.09 -15.31
C PRO A 56 -1.50 -2.23 -16.17
N ASN A 57 -2.15 -1.89 -17.29
CA ASN A 57 -2.63 -2.84 -18.31
C ASN A 57 -3.51 -3.98 -17.73
N GLY A 58 -4.24 -3.71 -16.65
CA GLY A 58 -5.10 -4.70 -15.99
C GLY A 58 -4.35 -5.84 -15.27
N ASN A 59 -3.02 -5.76 -15.11
CA ASN A 59 -2.26 -6.78 -14.38
C ASN A 59 -2.02 -6.34 -12.92
N PRO A 60 -2.76 -6.88 -11.94
CA PRO A 60 -2.68 -6.45 -10.55
C PRO A 60 -1.32 -6.75 -9.90
N ASN A 61 -0.62 -7.81 -10.36
CA ASN A 61 0.70 -8.16 -9.86
C ASN A 61 1.77 -7.09 -10.17
N ARG A 62 1.48 -6.18 -11.10
CA ARG A 62 2.36 -5.07 -11.49
C ARG A 62 1.90 -3.72 -10.94
N ASN A 63 0.95 -3.72 -10.00
CA ASN A 63 0.45 -2.49 -9.41
C ASN A 63 1.57 -1.71 -8.69
N SER A 64 1.66 -0.41 -8.94
CA SER A 64 2.72 0.44 -8.37
C SER A 64 2.65 0.63 -6.84
N LEU A 65 1.54 0.24 -6.22
CA LEU A 65 1.33 0.28 -4.76
C LEU A 65 1.76 -1.01 -4.04
N CYS A 66 2.07 -2.08 -4.77
CA CYS A 66 2.61 -3.29 -4.18
C CYS A 66 3.95 -3.02 -3.46
N ASN A 67 4.19 -3.69 -2.33
CA ASN A 67 5.39 -3.54 -1.49
C ASN A 67 5.60 -2.11 -0.94
N ARG A 68 4.53 -1.33 -0.79
CA ARG A 68 4.52 -0.03 -0.10
C ARG A 68 3.92 -0.19 1.28
N LYS A 69 4.21 0.76 2.17
CA LYS A 69 3.64 0.84 3.51
C LYS A 69 2.65 1.99 3.59
N ILE A 70 1.65 1.85 4.45
CA ILE A 70 0.67 2.88 4.76
C ILE A 70 0.68 3.10 6.26
N GLU A 71 0.49 4.34 6.69
CA GLU A 71 0.20 4.64 8.08
C GLU A 71 -1.31 4.67 8.28
N VAL A 72 -1.81 3.85 9.20
CA VAL A 72 -3.23 3.81 9.57
C VAL A 72 -3.39 4.46 10.92
N ASN A 73 -4.18 5.54 10.96
CA ASN A 73 -4.54 6.26 12.18
C ASN A 73 -5.97 5.91 12.58
N GLY A 74 -6.16 5.32 13.77
CA GLY A 74 -7.47 4.96 14.29
C GLY A 74 -7.67 5.34 15.76
N PRO A 75 -8.85 5.07 16.34
CA PRO A 75 -9.15 5.41 17.74
C PRO A 75 -8.20 4.78 18.77
N ARG A 76 -7.47 3.74 18.38
CA ARG A 76 -6.52 3.00 19.23
C ARG A 76 -5.05 3.40 19.00
N GLY A 77 -4.80 4.42 18.17
CA GLY A 77 -3.46 4.88 17.81
C GLY A 77 -3.12 4.61 16.34
N SER A 78 -1.82 4.62 16.05
CA SER A 78 -1.26 4.58 14.70
C SER A 78 -0.41 3.33 14.48
N ILE A 79 -0.44 2.78 13.27
CA ILE A 79 0.36 1.63 12.85
C ILE A 79 0.90 1.82 11.42
N VAL A 80 2.08 1.27 11.12
CA VAL A 80 2.81 1.38 9.83
C VAL A 80 3.26 0.02 9.32
#